data_AF-A0A2N5X9S8-F1
#
_entry.id   AF-A0A2N5X9S8-F1
#
_cell.length_a   1.000
_cell.length_b   1.000
_cell.length_c   1.000
_cell.angle_alpha   90.00
_cell.angle_beta   90.00
_cell.angle_gamma   90.00
#
_symmetry.space_group_name_H-M   'P 1'
#
loop_
_entity.id
_entity.type
_entity.pdbx_description
1 polymer ?
#
loop_
_entity_poly.entity_id
_entity_poly.type
_entity_poly.pdbx_seq_one_letter_code
_entity_poly.pdbx_strand_id
1 'polypeptide(L)'
;MDTGTPAGGGFGAHLRALRTGAGLSQEELAQTAGVSVRGLSDMERGRSRGPQRRTVQALAAALRLDPAAARELERLASLGRPRP
;
A
#
# COMPACT_ATOMS: atom_id res chain seq x y z
N MET A 1 -23.25 3.67 -14.92
CA MET A 1 -22.28 4.18 -15.91
C MET A 1 -20.94 4.25 -15.20
N ASP A 2 -20.26 3.11 -15.16
CA ASP A 2 -19.00 2.91 -14.48
C ASP A 2 -17.86 3.37 -15.38
N THR A 3 -17.34 4.57 -15.15
CA THR A 3 -16.10 5.04 -15.76
C THR A 3 -14.91 4.36 -15.08
N GLY A 4 -14.70 3.09 -15.41
CA GLY A 4 -13.46 2.39 -15.11
C GLY A 4 -12.34 2.96 -15.97
N THR A 5 -11.64 3.99 -15.48
CA THR A 5 -10.37 4.44 -16.06
C THR A 5 -9.30 3.40 -15.75
N PRO A 6 -8.69 2.70 -16.74
CA PRO A 6 -7.57 1.82 -16.50
C PRO A 6 -6.29 2.49 -17.02
N ALA A 7 -5.55 3.18 -16.14
CA ALA A 7 -4.11 3.47 -16.29
C ALA A 7 -3.56 4.14 -15.02
N GLY A 8 -2.76 3.41 -14.24
CA GLY A 8 -2.05 3.92 -13.05
C GLY A 8 -2.66 3.46 -11.72
N GLY A 9 -2.45 2.20 -11.35
CA GLY A 9 -2.97 1.62 -10.11
C GLY A 9 -2.59 2.45 -8.88
N GLY A 10 -3.59 2.97 -8.18
CA GLY A 10 -3.38 3.75 -6.95
C GLY A 10 -2.65 2.95 -5.86
N PHE A 11 -2.25 3.62 -4.79
CA PHE A 11 -1.50 3.06 -3.66
C PHE A 11 -1.91 1.63 -3.27
N GLY A 12 -3.21 1.37 -3.12
CA GLY A 12 -3.74 0.06 -2.74
C GLY A 12 -3.45 -1.06 -3.72
N ALA A 13 -3.61 -0.80 -5.02
CA ALA A 13 -3.34 -1.79 -6.06
C ALA A 13 -1.84 -2.09 -6.16
N HIS A 14 -0.99 -1.07 -6.02
CA HIS A 14 0.46 -1.22 -6.01
C HIS A 14 0.93 -2.02 -4.78
N LEU A 15 0.41 -1.70 -3.59
CA LEU A 15 0.70 -2.44 -2.36
C LEU A 15 0.31 -3.92 -2.47
N ARG A 16 -0.88 -4.21 -3.03
CA ARG A 16 -1.33 -5.58 -3.27
C ARG A 16 -0.38 -6.32 -4.20
N ALA A 17 0.03 -5.70 -5.30
CA ALA A 17 0.94 -6.31 -6.28
C ALA A 17 2.29 -6.67 -5.65
N LEU A 18 2.87 -5.74 -4.87
CA LEU A 18 4.11 -5.98 -4.14
C LEU A 18 3.98 -7.14 -3.14
N ARG A 19 2.89 -7.17 -2.36
CA ARG A 19 2.62 -8.26 -1.41
C ARG A 19 2.52 -9.61 -2.11
N THR A 20 1.73 -9.69 -3.18
CA THR A 20 1.55 -10.96 -3.92
C THR A 20 2.83 -11.39 -4.63
N GLY A 21 3.61 -10.44 -5.16
CA GLY A 21 4.92 -10.72 -5.75
C GLY A 21 5.95 -11.22 -4.73
N ALA A 22 5.82 -10.80 -3.47
CA ALA A 22 6.62 -11.30 -2.35
C ALA A 22 6.10 -12.64 -1.78
N GLY A 23 4.99 -13.19 -2.29
CA GLY A 23 4.41 -14.44 -1.81
C GLY A 23 3.77 -14.38 -0.42
N LEU A 24 3.51 -13.17 0.10
CA LEU A 24 2.96 -12.97 1.44
C LEU A 24 1.43 -12.94 1.43
N SER A 25 0.79 -13.52 2.43
CA SER A 25 -0.62 -13.29 2.79
C SER A 25 -0.82 -11.90 3.40
N GLN A 26 -2.08 -11.47 3.54
CA GLN A 26 -2.37 -10.19 4.21
C GLN A 26 -2.00 -10.28 5.71
N GLU A 27 -2.21 -11.44 6.31
CA GLU A 27 -1.88 -11.76 7.69
C GLU A 27 -0.38 -11.63 7.95
N GLU A 28 0.46 -12.24 7.10
CA GLU A 28 1.92 -12.20 7.22
C GLU A 28 2.45 -10.77 7.08
N LEU A 29 2.06 -10.06 6.02
CA LEU A 29 2.52 -8.67 5.83
C LEU A 29 2.05 -7.76 6.97
N ALA A 30 0.80 -7.90 7.40
CA ALA A 30 0.25 -7.09 8.48
C ALA A 30 1.01 -7.32 9.79
N GLN A 31 1.30 -8.58 10.12
CA GLN A 31 2.04 -8.94 11.32
C GLN A 31 3.47 -8.38 11.27
N THR A 32 4.20 -8.56 10.16
CA THR A 32 5.57 -8.04 10.03
C THR A 32 5.62 -6.51 10.03
N ALA A 33 4.65 -5.84 9.41
CA ALA A 33 4.59 -4.38 9.35
C ALA A 33 3.99 -3.72 10.61
N GLY A 34 3.48 -4.49 11.57
CA GLY A 34 2.85 -3.96 12.78
C GLY A 34 1.55 -3.20 12.50
N VAL A 35 0.76 -3.64 11.51
CA VAL A 35 -0.54 -3.06 11.17
C VAL A 35 -1.65 -4.11 11.34
N SER A 36 -2.91 -3.68 11.40
CA SER A 36 -4.01 -4.64 11.41
C SER A 36 -4.26 -5.22 10.01
N VAL A 37 -4.65 -6.51 9.95
CA VAL A 37 -5.05 -7.17 8.69
C VAL A 37 -6.19 -6.41 8.03
N ARG A 38 -7.17 -5.94 8.81
CA ARG A 38 -8.27 -5.09 8.31
C ARG A 38 -7.76 -3.79 7.71
N GLY A 39 -6.82 -3.11 8.37
CA GLY A 39 -6.23 -1.88 7.86
C GLY A 39 -5.49 -2.10 6.54
N LEU A 40 -4.69 -3.17 6.45
CA LEU A 40 -4.04 -3.57 5.20
C LEU A 40 -5.05 -3.89 4.09
N SER A 41 -6.08 -4.64 4.44
CA SER A 41 -7.21 -5.04 3.57
C SER A 41 -7.97 -3.83 3.01
N ASP A 42 -8.18 -2.78 3.83
CA ASP A 42 -8.79 -1.51 3.43
C ASP A 42 -7.85 -0.65 2.59
N MET A 43 -6.55 -0.66 2.87
CA MET A 43 -5.52 -0.01 2.05
C MET A 43 -5.47 -0.63 0.65
N GLU A 44 -5.37 -1.95 0.53
CA GLU A 44 -5.31 -2.66 -0.76
C GLU A 44 -6.55 -2.43 -1.62
N ARG A 45 -7.72 -2.27 -0.99
CA ARG A 45 -8.99 -1.97 -1.69
C ARG A 45 -9.20 -0.49 -1.97
N GLY A 46 -8.26 0.38 -1.60
CA GLY A 46 -8.38 1.83 -1.79
C GLY A 46 -9.45 2.50 -0.92
N ARG A 47 -9.90 1.85 0.16
CA ARG A 47 -10.76 2.49 1.18
C ARG A 47 -9.93 3.41 2.08
N SER A 48 -8.69 3.01 2.37
CA SER A 48 -7.69 3.85 3.04
C SER A 48 -6.64 4.30 2.03
N ARG A 49 -6.75 5.55 1.54
CA ARG A 49 -5.93 6.07 0.42
C ARG A 49 -4.72 6.89 0.87
N GLY A 50 -4.72 7.40 2.09
CA GLY A 50 -3.65 8.26 2.63
C GLY A 50 -3.15 7.79 3.99
N PRO A 51 -2.55 6.59 4.09
CA PRO A 51 -1.97 6.13 5.36
C PRO A 51 -0.87 7.08 5.86
N GLN A 52 -0.56 6.97 7.16
CA GLN A 52 0.53 7.73 7.74
C GLN A 52 1.87 7.29 7.14
N ARG A 53 2.81 8.22 6.95
CA ARG A 53 4.13 7.93 6.36
C ARG A 53 4.85 6.78 7.08
N ARG A 54 4.79 6.76 8.43
CA ARG A 54 5.34 5.66 9.24
C ARG A 54 4.77 4.28 8.89
N THR A 55 3.48 4.22 8.55
CA THR A 55 2.80 2.98 8.14
C THR A 55 3.33 2.51 6.79
N VAL A 56 3.51 3.44 5.85
CA VAL A 56 4.05 3.12 4.52
C VAL A 56 5.50 2.63 4.63
N GLN A 57 6.30 3.25 5.50
CA GLN A 57 7.67 2.83 5.77
C GLN A 57 7.75 1.44 6.38
N ALA A 58 6.88 1.14 7.35
CA ALA A 58 6.80 -0.20 7.95
C ALA A 58 6.41 -1.27 6.91
N LEU A 59 5.46 -0.96 6.02
CA LEU A 59 5.08 -1.85 4.92
C LEU A 59 6.24 -2.06 3.93
N ALA A 60 6.96 -1.00 3.54
CA ALA A 60 8.12 -1.09 2.66
C ALA A 60 9.24 -1.94 3.26
N ALA A 61 9.51 -1.78 4.56
CA ALA A 61 10.48 -2.58 5.29
C ALA A 61 10.08 -4.05 5.37
N ALA A 62 8.81 -4.35 5.70
CA ALA A 62 8.29 -5.72 5.75
C ALA A 62 8.32 -6.43 4.39
N LEU A 63 8.09 -5.68 3.31
CA LEU A 63 8.21 -6.17 1.93
C LEU A 63 9.67 -6.28 1.44
N ARG A 64 10.65 -5.83 2.23
CA ARG A 64 12.07 -5.76 1.88
C ARG A 64 12.31 -5.05 0.54
N LEU A 65 11.59 -3.95 0.32
CA LEU A 65 11.72 -3.16 -0.90
C LEU A 65 13.08 -2.51 -1.00
N ASP A 66 13.61 -2.43 -2.22
CA ASP A 66 14.73 -1.54 -2.50
C ASP A 66 14.31 -0.06 -2.33
N PRO A 67 15.29 0.87 -2.23
CA PRO A 67 14.98 2.29 -2.03
C PRO A 67 14.13 2.94 -3.13
N ALA A 68 14.20 2.47 -4.37
CA ALA A 68 13.39 3.02 -5.47
C ALA A 68 11.93 2.58 -5.35
N ALA A 69 11.69 1.28 -5.10
CA ALA A 69 10.34 0.75 -4.86
C ALA A 69 9.70 1.35 -3.61
N ALA A 70 10.46 1.54 -2.53
CA ALA A 70 9.98 2.19 -1.30
C ALA A 70 9.55 3.64 -1.55
N ARG A 71 10.36 4.41 -2.30
CA ARG A 71 10.01 5.80 -2.68
C ARG A 71 8.74 5.87 -3.52
N GLU A 72 8.56 4.93 -4.44
CA GLU A 72 7.35 4.89 -5.27
C GLU A 72 6.10 4.59 -4.44
N LEU A 73 6.19 3.64 -3.50
CA LEU A 73 5.10 3.35 -2.57
C LEU A 73 4.75 4.57 -1.70
N GLU A 74 5.75 5.29 -1.17
CA GLU A 74 5.55 6.54 -0.42
C GLU A 74 4.90 7.63 -1.28
N ARG A 75 5.34 7.80 -2.53
CA ARG A 75 4.78 8.77 -3.47
C ARG A 75 3.30 8.48 -3.73
N LEU A 76 2.96 7.23 -4.05
CA LEU A 76 1.57 6.82 -4.30
C LEU A 76 0.67 7.03 -3.07
N ALA A 77 1.17 6.74 -1.88
CA ALA A 77 0.45 6.99 -0.63
C ALA A 77 0.19 8.48 -0.39
N SER A 78 1.18 9.33 -0.71
CA SER A 78 1.05 10.79 -0.54
C SER A 78 -0.04 11.40 -1.42
N LEU A 79 -0.26 10.86 -2.61
CA LEU A 79 -1.29 11.34 -3.55
C LEU A 79 -2.72 11.09 -3.06
N GLY A 80 -2.92 10.12 -2.17
CA GLY A 80 -4.23 9.81 -1.58
C GLY A 80 -4.52 10.53 -0.25
N ARG A 81 -3.59 11.36 0.25
CA ARG A 81 -3.82 12.18 1.44
C ARG A 81 -4.56 13.47 1.04
N PRO A 82 -5.69 13.82 1.68
CA PRO A 82 -6.33 15.11 1.44
C PRO A 82 -5.34 16.24 1.81
N ARG A 83 -5.24 17.27 0.94
CA ARG A 83 -4.50 18.48 1.29
C ARG A 83 -5.23 19.18 2.46
N PRO A 84 -4.49 19.72 3.44
CA PRO A 84 -5.06 20.52 4.51
C PRO A 84 -5.74 21.79 3.97
#